data_AF-A0A8H7TUA3-F1
#
_entry.id   AF-A0A8H7TUA3-F1
#
_cell.length_a   1.000
_cell.length_b   1.000
_cell.length_c   1.000
_cell.angle_alpha   90.00
_cell.angle_beta   90.00
_cell.angle_gamma   90.00
#
_symmetry.space_group_name_H-M   'P 1'
#
loop_
_entity.id
_entity.type
_entity.pdbx_description
1 polymer ?
#
loop_
_entity_poly.entity_id
_entity_poly.type
_entity_poly.pdbx_seq_one_letter_code
_entity_poly.pdbx_strand_id
1 'polypeptide(L)'
;MGVTGSGKSSFIALCSGQPVRIGHSLGACTSTVDVYAYDVSPDQTVYLIDTPGFDDTNKSDTEVLSEIAAWLGESYKKRVLLNGIIYLHRITDIRMQGSAKKNLLMFRQLCGEDALKKVVLATTMWDKVPTEEGEKREKELVDTQEFWGWMLQKGSSCSRHTNSEDSAKRIVQTLVGHETPAVTTLQVELIDEKLRLDQTSAGRALHTDLLRRRETWTKERQDIKDQLKTAETPPDREAKRLMREECGRYSRMIKMAEEDVANLRASMEHLLVQRERRVARVLKQLKKNRAALDEPLPITEDRPTANKGIPDLEKKSTAELQVDNAYTKHPDLDQETEAEDDDALTAKSDTIYSVGMYGYFYSCLGSSFWSSNSVPPKQTRGHEWLRSVCFGEDYKGVSTWIARYTDGWMKSPNFEKRYSQLNGDIKVRGLDNLDMVALGPSQKYYARWKDGSWTSLASDEANSVFSRCHSKENRSNITAVAFGYGNAYVIAFEYGFRSGRLGCNCSLNGHYPGLAQLFGETRHINITAITLNPENTTDFILIWKKSPGDDRHKISWCSQYGNVQNSIGIWWQNSKVQDIF
;
A
#
# COMPACT_ATOMS: atom_id res chain seq x y z
N MET A 1 9.86 -16.00 -12.11
CA MET A 1 8.90 -16.44 -11.07
C MET A 1 9.62 -16.72 -9.75
N GLY A 2 8.89 -16.76 -8.63
CA GLY A 2 9.45 -16.99 -7.28
C GLY A 2 8.71 -16.20 -6.19
N VAL A 3 8.96 -16.50 -4.92
CA VAL A 3 8.31 -15.82 -3.77
C VAL A 3 8.65 -14.32 -3.74
N THR A 4 7.85 -13.52 -3.03
CA THR A 4 8.17 -12.11 -2.78
C THR A 4 9.54 -11.97 -2.11
N GLY A 5 10.36 -11.04 -2.60
CA GLY A 5 11.71 -10.82 -2.09
C GLY A 5 12.78 -11.79 -2.62
N SER A 6 12.48 -12.70 -3.55
CA SER A 6 13.49 -13.64 -4.11
C SER A 6 14.49 -13.03 -5.11
N GLY A 7 14.48 -11.70 -5.31
CA GLY A 7 15.42 -11.02 -6.21
C GLY A 7 15.02 -10.96 -7.69
N LYS A 8 13.74 -11.19 -8.05
CA LYS A 8 13.23 -11.15 -9.44
C LYS A 8 13.57 -9.85 -10.16
N SER A 9 13.15 -8.71 -9.62
CA SER A 9 13.38 -7.41 -10.26
C SER A 9 14.86 -7.03 -10.24
N SER A 10 15.62 -7.39 -9.21
CA SER A 10 17.09 -7.23 -9.16
C SER A 10 17.79 -8.02 -10.26
N PHE A 11 17.37 -9.26 -10.49
CA PHE A 11 17.91 -10.12 -11.55
C PHE A 11 17.67 -9.50 -12.93
N ILE A 12 16.46 -9.00 -13.19
CA ILE A 12 16.12 -8.36 -14.48
C ILE A 12 16.93 -7.07 -14.68
N ALA A 13 17.15 -6.29 -13.61
CA ALA A 13 17.99 -5.10 -13.65
C ALA A 13 19.41 -5.43 -14.10
N LEU A 14 19.99 -6.47 -13.49
CA LEU A 14 21.34 -6.94 -13.79
C LEU A 14 21.46 -7.48 -15.23
N CYS A 15 20.42 -8.13 -15.77
CA CYS A 15 20.46 -8.62 -17.16
C CYS A 15 20.37 -7.48 -18.18
N SER A 16 19.41 -6.57 -17.99
CA SER A 16 19.04 -5.59 -19.00
C SER A 16 19.90 -4.33 -18.99
N GLY A 17 20.61 -4.06 -17.89
CA GLY A 17 21.33 -2.79 -17.68
C GLY A 17 20.38 -1.58 -17.61
N GLN A 18 19.08 -1.80 -17.71
CA GLN A 18 18.05 -0.78 -17.57
C GLN A 18 17.80 -0.53 -16.08
N PRO A 19 17.40 0.69 -15.70
CA PRO A 19 16.87 0.96 -14.37
C PRO A 19 15.51 0.27 -14.23
N VAL A 20 15.54 -1.05 -14.03
CA VAL A 20 14.42 -1.80 -13.47
C VAL A 20 14.25 -1.25 -12.07
N ARG A 21 13.04 -0.87 -11.70
CA ARG A 21 12.77 -0.39 -10.33
C ARG A 21 12.96 -1.56 -9.37
N ILE A 22 14.20 -1.74 -8.90
CA ILE A 22 14.54 -2.76 -7.92
C ILE A 22 13.83 -2.37 -6.62
N GLY A 23 12.80 -3.14 -6.26
CA GLY A 23 12.00 -2.94 -5.06
C GLY A 23 12.81 -3.17 -3.78
N HIS A 24 13.61 -2.19 -3.38
CA HIS A 24 14.04 -1.99 -1.99
C HIS A 24 13.28 -0.83 -1.32
N SER A 25 12.35 -0.21 -2.05
CA SER A 25 11.44 0.82 -1.57
C SER A 25 9.99 0.39 -1.86
N LEU A 26 9.14 0.40 -0.84
CA LEU A 26 7.71 -0.02 -0.90
C LEU A 26 6.82 0.85 -1.82
N GLY A 27 7.39 1.72 -2.66
CA GLY A 27 6.66 2.72 -3.43
C GLY A 27 6.48 2.44 -4.93
N ALA A 28 7.13 1.43 -5.50
CA ALA A 28 6.99 1.17 -6.94
C ALA A 28 7.29 -0.29 -7.35
N CYS A 29 6.52 -1.25 -6.83
CA CYS A 29 6.29 -2.48 -7.57
C CYS A 29 4.99 -2.27 -8.36
N THR A 30 5.12 -2.09 -9.67
CA THR A 30 4.02 -2.23 -10.61
C THR A 30 3.35 -3.56 -10.32
N SER A 31 2.13 -3.46 -9.80
CA SER A 31 1.25 -4.56 -9.43
C SER A 31 0.71 -5.27 -10.68
N THR A 32 1.53 -5.44 -11.71
CA THR A 32 1.23 -5.92 -13.05
C THR A 32 2.45 -6.66 -13.60
N VAL A 33 2.23 -7.63 -14.49
CA VAL A 33 3.31 -8.27 -15.24
C VAL A 33 3.96 -7.24 -16.17
N ASP A 34 5.26 -6.99 -16.02
CA ASP A 34 6.04 -6.04 -16.82
C ASP A 34 7.01 -6.77 -17.76
N VAL A 35 7.36 -6.14 -18.88
CA VAL A 35 8.25 -6.72 -19.90
C VAL A 35 9.44 -5.79 -20.12
N TYR A 36 10.64 -6.36 -20.08
CA TYR A 36 11.91 -5.67 -20.23
C TYR A 36 12.68 -6.29 -21.39
N ALA A 37 13.01 -5.50 -22.40
CA ALA A 37 13.79 -5.95 -23.54
C ALA A 37 15.26 -5.58 -23.36
N TYR A 38 16.17 -6.46 -23.79
CA TYR A 38 17.58 -6.13 -23.96
C TYR A 38 18.21 -6.97 -25.07
N ASP A 39 19.19 -6.39 -25.77
CA ASP A 39 19.86 -7.05 -26.87
C ASP A 39 21.02 -7.92 -26.35
N VAL A 40 20.98 -9.21 -26.65
CA VAL A 40 22.06 -10.17 -26.36
C VAL A 40 23.10 -10.13 -27.47
N SER A 41 22.67 -9.89 -28.70
CA SER A 41 23.51 -9.66 -29.87
C SER A 41 22.78 -8.70 -30.84
N PRO A 42 23.44 -8.17 -31.89
CA PRO A 42 22.80 -7.29 -32.86
C PRO A 42 21.54 -7.88 -33.52
N ASP A 43 21.47 -9.21 -33.61
CA ASP A 43 20.38 -9.94 -34.27
C ASP A 43 19.43 -10.63 -33.27
N GLN A 44 19.64 -10.44 -31.96
CA GLN A 44 18.89 -11.17 -30.94
C GLN A 44 18.53 -10.32 -29.72
N THR A 45 17.25 -10.02 -29.60
CA THR A 45 16.65 -9.34 -28.44
C THR A 45 15.97 -10.35 -27.51
N VAL A 46 16.23 -10.24 -26.21
CA VAL A 46 15.54 -11.01 -25.17
C VAL A 46 14.52 -10.14 -24.45
N TYR A 47 13.33 -10.70 -24.26
CA TYR A 47 12.26 -10.11 -23.46
C TYR A 47 12.12 -10.84 -22.13
N LEU A 48 12.47 -10.18 -21.04
CA LEU A 48 12.31 -10.65 -19.66
C LEU A 48 10.97 -10.17 -19.10
N ILE A 49 10.21 -11.10 -18.52
CA ILE A 49 8.88 -10.82 -17.98
C ILE A 49 8.95 -10.86 -16.46
N ASP A 50 8.77 -9.71 -15.80
CA ASP A 50 8.68 -9.65 -14.34
C ASP A 50 7.27 -10.01 -13.89
N THR A 51 7.18 -10.91 -12.91
CA THR A 51 5.92 -11.44 -12.39
C THR A 51 5.81 -11.08 -10.91
N PRO A 52 4.62 -10.67 -10.41
CA PRO A 52 4.38 -10.54 -8.98
C PRO A 52 4.83 -11.78 -8.21
N GLY A 53 5.34 -11.59 -6.99
CA GLY A 53 5.71 -12.72 -6.13
C GLY A 53 4.49 -13.38 -5.52
N PHE A 54 4.53 -14.71 -5.36
CA PHE A 54 3.62 -15.38 -4.43
C PHE A 54 4.02 -15.05 -2.99
N ASP A 55 3.07 -15.10 -2.04
CA ASP A 55 3.27 -14.62 -0.66
C ASP A 55 3.52 -13.10 -0.58
N ASP A 56 2.79 -12.32 -1.39
CA ASP A 56 2.81 -10.85 -1.34
C ASP A 56 1.95 -10.35 -0.16
N THR A 57 2.42 -9.33 0.55
CA THR A 57 1.69 -8.73 1.68
C THR A 57 0.44 -7.95 1.24
N ASN A 58 0.40 -7.52 -0.03
CA ASN A 58 -0.65 -6.69 -0.62
C ASN A 58 -1.57 -7.46 -1.57
N LYS A 59 -1.23 -8.70 -1.96
CA LYS A 59 -2.01 -9.50 -2.92
C LYS A 59 -2.20 -10.94 -2.46
N SER A 60 -3.38 -11.51 -2.70
CA SER A 60 -3.59 -12.94 -2.42
C SER A 60 -2.91 -13.83 -3.47
N ASP A 61 -2.58 -15.08 -3.11
CA ASP A 61 -2.03 -16.06 -4.06
C ASP A 61 -2.95 -16.28 -5.28
N THR A 62 -4.27 -16.13 -5.07
CA THR A 62 -5.28 -16.18 -6.14
C THR A 62 -5.12 -15.03 -7.12
N GLU A 63 -4.89 -13.81 -6.62
CA GLU A 63 -4.66 -12.65 -7.49
C GLU A 63 -3.36 -12.77 -8.27
N VAL A 64 -2.30 -13.28 -7.64
CA VAL A 64 -1.01 -13.52 -8.30
C VAL A 64 -1.18 -14.55 -9.42
N LEU A 65 -1.83 -15.69 -9.15
CA LEU A 65 -2.10 -16.71 -10.16
C LEU A 65 -2.98 -16.16 -11.30
N SER A 66 -4.00 -15.35 -10.97
CA SER A 66 -4.89 -14.74 -11.95
C SER A 66 -4.15 -13.79 -12.89
N GLU A 67 -3.20 -13.00 -12.38
CA GLU A 67 -2.39 -12.09 -13.21
C GLU A 67 -1.43 -12.84 -14.13
N ILE A 68 -0.81 -13.91 -13.62
CA ILE A 68 0.07 -14.77 -14.43
C ILE A 68 -0.75 -15.48 -15.52
N ALA A 69 -1.91 -16.04 -15.16
CA ALA A 69 -2.82 -16.71 -16.09
C ALA A 69 -3.31 -15.77 -17.19
N ALA A 70 -3.73 -14.56 -16.84
CA ALA A 70 -4.17 -13.56 -17.80
C ALA A 70 -3.06 -13.20 -18.79
N TRP A 71 -1.84 -12.96 -18.30
CA TRP A 71 -0.71 -12.64 -19.17
C TRP A 71 -0.31 -13.81 -20.08
N LEU A 72 -0.17 -15.02 -19.52
CA LEU A 72 0.24 -16.21 -20.27
C LEU A 72 -0.78 -16.63 -21.31
N GLY A 73 -2.08 -16.56 -20.98
CA GLY A 73 -3.13 -16.91 -21.92
C GLY A 73 -3.27 -15.86 -23.03
N GLU A 74 -3.11 -14.57 -22.73
CA GLU A 74 -3.14 -13.52 -23.74
C GLU A 74 -1.96 -13.62 -24.72
N SER A 75 -0.74 -13.81 -24.19
CA SER A 75 0.46 -13.96 -25.00
C SER A 75 0.36 -15.20 -25.89
N TYR A 76 -0.08 -16.33 -25.34
CA TYR A 76 -0.30 -17.57 -26.09
C TYR A 76 -1.33 -17.41 -27.20
N LYS A 77 -2.48 -16.78 -26.93
CA LYS A 77 -3.51 -16.49 -27.94
C LYS A 77 -2.98 -15.60 -29.07
N LYS A 78 -2.06 -14.68 -28.75
CA LYS A 78 -1.37 -13.80 -29.72
C LYS A 78 -0.15 -14.45 -30.37
N ARG A 79 0.12 -15.73 -30.10
CA ARG A 79 1.30 -16.49 -30.56
C ARG A 79 2.65 -15.87 -30.12
N VAL A 80 2.64 -15.14 -29.01
CA VAL A 80 3.86 -14.71 -28.30
C VAL A 80 4.21 -15.82 -27.31
N LEU A 81 5.14 -16.67 -27.71
CA LEU A 81 5.53 -17.86 -26.95
C LEU A 81 6.76 -17.60 -26.07
N LEU A 82 6.87 -18.35 -24.98
CA LEU A 82 8.02 -18.26 -24.09
C LEU A 82 9.19 -19.08 -24.64
N ASN A 83 10.43 -18.66 -24.44
CA ASN A 83 11.62 -19.51 -24.68
C ASN A 83 12.02 -20.33 -23.44
N GLY A 84 11.67 -19.84 -22.25
CA GLY A 84 11.94 -20.52 -21.00
C GLY A 84 11.45 -19.74 -19.79
N ILE A 85 11.61 -20.35 -18.62
CA ILE A 85 11.11 -19.82 -17.35
C ILE A 85 12.21 -19.88 -16.31
N ILE A 86 12.41 -18.78 -15.57
CA ILE A 86 13.39 -18.73 -14.48
C ILE A 86 12.63 -18.72 -13.15
N TYR A 87 12.93 -19.67 -12.27
CA TYR A 87 12.42 -19.72 -10.90
C TYR A 87 13.52 -19.32 -9.91
N LEU A 88 13.32 -18.22 -9.18
CA LEU A 88 14.28 -17.71 -8.21
C LEU A 88 13.93 -18.10 -6.77
N HIS A 89 14.92 -18.61 -6.05
CA HIS A 89 14.84 -18.97 -4.63
C HIS A 89 16.01 -18.35 -3.85
N ARG A 90 15.80 -17.93 -2.60
CA ARG A 90 16.87 -17.36 -1.77
C ARG A 90 17.58 -18.47 -1.01
N ILE A 91 18.90 -18.51 -1.09
CA ILE A 91 19.67 -19.51 -0.33
C ILE A 91 19.72 -19.22 1.18
N THR A 92 19.29 -18.02 1.59
CA THR A 92 19.13 -17.62 2.99
C THR A 92 18.00 -18.37 3.70
N ASP A 93 17.06 -18.96 2.96
CA ASP A 93 15.91 -19.63 3.54
C ASP A 93 16.38 -20.95 4.19
N ILE A 94 16.42 -20.97 5.53
CA ILE A 94 16.95 -22.09 6.33
C ILE A 94 16.13 -23.39 6.13
N ARG A 95 14.86 -23.26 5.73
CA ARG A 95 13.97 -24.40 5.48
C ARG A 95 13.04 -24.11 4.31
N MET A 96 12.76 -25.13 3.52
CA MET A 96 11.67 -25.14 2.54
C MET A 96 10.30 -25.35 3.23
N GLN A 97 9.90 -24.41 4.10
CA GLN A 97 8.66 -24.50 4.88
C GLN A 97 7.55 -23.56 4.36
N GLY A 98 6.30 -23.97 4.58
CA GLY A 98 5.09 -23.15 4.36
C GLY A 98 4.92 -22.66 2.91
N SER A 99 5.06 -21.34 2.72
CA SER A 99 4.75 -20.63 1.48
C SER A 99 5.70 -20.95 0.32
N ALA A 100 7.00 -21.17 0.59
CA ALA A 100 7.99 -21.51 -0.45
C ALA A 100 7.70 -22.88 -1.10
N LYS A 101 7.38 -23.89 -0.28
CA LYS A 101 7.00 -25.22 -0.77
C LYS A 101 5.67 -25.19 -1.54
N LYS A 102 4.70 -24.39 -1.06
CA LYS A 102 3.42 -24.17 -1.77
C LYS A 102 3.64 -23.52 -3.13
N ASN A 103 4.41 -22.44 -3.18
CA ASN A 103 4.71 -21.73 -4.42
C ASN A 103 5.39 -22.70 -5.42
N LEU A 104 6.37 -23.47 -4.97
CA LEU A 104 7.03 -24.47 -5.81
C LEU A 104 6.06 -25.51 -6.37
N LEU A 105 5.12 -26.01 -5.55
CA LEU A 105 4.10 -26.95 -6.00
C LEU A 105 3.19 -26.30 -7.06
N MET A 106 2.75 -25.07 -6.83
CA MET A 106 1.91 -24.35 -7.80
C MET A 106 2.67 -24.09 -9.11
N PHE A 107 3.93 -23.70 -9.02
CA PHE A 107 4.83 -23.52 -10.16
C PHE A 107 4.95 -24.78 -10.99
N ARG A 108 5.12 -25.95 -10.36
CA ARG A 108 5.12 -27.24 -11.06
C ARG A 108 3.83 -27.49 -11.84
N GLN A 109 2.69 -27.25 -11.22
CA GLN A 109 1.37 -27.45 -11.85
C GLN A 109 1.12 -26.48 -13.00
N LEU A 110 1.62 -25.24 -12.87
CA LEU A 110 1.53 -24.23 -13.91
C LEU A 110 2.36 -24.59 -15.13
N CYS A 111 3.62 -24.96 -14.91
CA CYS A 111 4.56 -25.30 -15.99
C CYS A 111 4.13 -26.58 -16.72
N GLY A 112 3.82 -27.64 -15.98
CA GLY A 112 3.65 -28.97 -16.57
C GLY A 112 4.97 -29.63 -16.95
N GLU A 113 4.96 -30.94 -17.19
CA GLU A 113 6.19 -31.72 -17.39
C GLU A 113 6.99 -31.28 -18.62
N ASP A 114 6.32 -30.95 -19.73
CA ASP A 114 6.99 -30.61 -20.98
C ASP A 114 7.78 -29.29 -20.90
N ALA A 115 7.23 -28.31 -20.16
CA ALA A 115 7.88 -27.02 -19.99
C ALA A 115 9.09 -27.09 -19.04
N LEU A 116 9.21 -28.12 -18.18
CA LEU A 116 10.30 -28.22 -17.19
C LEU A 116 11.69 -28.28 -17.83
N LYS A 117 11.80 -28.83 -19.05
CA LYS A 117 13.05 -28.83 -19.85
C LYS A 117 13.52 -27.42 -20.22
N LYS A 118 12.64 -26.43 -20.08
CA LYS A 118 12.87 -25.01 -20.37
C LYS A 118 12.84 -24.16 -19.10
N VAL A 119 12.97 -24.80 -17.94
CA VAL A 119 13.02 -24.12 -16.63
C VAL A 119 14.46 -24.09 -16.10
N VAL A 120 14.90 -22.90 -15.68
CA VAL A 120 16.10 -22.73 -14.85
C VAL A 120 15.68 -22.44 -13.43
N LEU A 121 16.13 -23.29 -12.50
CA LEU A 121 16.00 -23.11 -11.07
C LEU A 121 17.25 -22.40 -10.56
N ALA A 122 17.11 -21.15 -10.12
CA ALA A 122 18.25 -20.34 -9.72
C ALA A 122 18.19 -19.92 -8.25
N THR A 123 19.29 -20.17 -7.54
CA THR A 123 19.51 -19.74 -6.15
C THR A 123 20.10 -18.33 -6.12
N THR A 124 19.64 -17.48 -5.20
CA THR A 124 20.01 -16.06 -5.07
C THR A 124 20.49 -15.76 -3.64
N MET A 125 21.03 -14.56 -3.40
CA MET A 125 21.52 -14.08 -2.09
C MET A 125 22.71 -14.89 -1.52
N TRP A 126 23.57 -15.40 -2.40
CA TRP A 126 24.80 -16.08 -2.01
C TRP A 126 25.78 -15.19 -1.23
N ASP A 127 25.65 -13.87 -1.34
CA ASP A 127 26.41 -12.87 -0.56
C ASP A 127 25.94 -12.75 0.91
N LYS A 128 24.83 -13.40 1.29
CA LYS A 128 24.21 -13.29 2.62
C LYS A 128 24.43 -14.52 3.50
N VAL A 129 25.09 -15.56 3.01
CA VAL A 129 25.34 -16.81 3.75
C VAL A 129 26.78 -17.27 3.57
N PRO A 130 27.37 -17.96 4.56
CA PRO A 130 28.64 -18.65 4.36
C PRO A 130 28.51 -19.70 3.24
N THR A 131 29.53 -19.83 2.40
CA THR A 131 29.52 -20.74 1.23
C THR A 131 29.13 -22.17 1.62
N GLU A 132 29.73 -22.73 2.68
CA GLU A 132 29.45 -24.09 3.13
C GLU A 132 27.99 -24.31 3.54
N GLU A 133 27.35 -23.31 4.17
CA GLU A 133 25.93 -23.39 4.51
C GLU A 133 25.05 -23.31 3.27
N GLY A 134 25.38 -22.39 2.35
CA GLY A 134 24.68 -22.25 1.08
C GLY A 134 24.75 -23.53 0.24
N GLU A 135 25.90 -24.18 0.20
CA GLU A 135 26.09 -25.44 -0.52
C GLU A 135 25.30 -26.59 0.07
N LYS A 136 25.23 -26.69 1.41
CA LYS A 136 24.36 -27.69 2.07
C LYS A 136 22.90 -27.48 1.73
N ARG A 137 22.42 -26.23 1.75
CA ARG A 137 21.03 -25.88 1.42
C ARG A 137 20.71 -26.12 -0.05
N GLU A 138 21.62 -25.76 -0.96
CA GLU A 138 21.46 -26.03 -2.39
C GLU A 138 21.42 -27.54 -2.65
N LYS A 139 22.29 -28.31 -2.01
CA LYS A 139 22.27 -29.77 -2.10
C LYS A 139 20.94 -30.35 -1.63
N GLU A 140 20.40 -29.87 -0.50
CA GLU A 140 19.06 -30.27 -0.04
C GLU A 140 17.97 -29.95 -1.07
N LEU A 141 18.00 -28.77 -1.70
CA LEU A 141 17.07 -28.39 -2.76
C LEU A 141 17.15 -29.36 -3.94
N VAL A 142 18.35 -29.65 -4.41
CA VAL A 142 18.64 -30.49 -5.58
C VAL A 142 18.30 -31.95 -5.34
N ASP A 143 18.68 -32.51 -4.19
CA ASP A 143 18.55 -33.94 -3.90
C ASP A 143 17.12 -34.33 -3.49
N THR A 144 16.33 -33.40 -2.94
CA THR A 144 14.98 -33.69 -2.44
C THR A 144 13.95 -33.66 -3.57
N GLN A 145 13.25 -34.78 -3.78
CA GLN A 145 12.26 -34.95 -4.86
C GLN A 145 11.07 -33.99 -4.74
N GLU A 146 10.64 -33.70 -3.52
CA GLU A 146 9.60 -32.72 -3.22
C GLU A 146 10.02 -31.27 -3.49
N PHE A 147 11.33 -31.01 -3.59
CA PHE A 147 11.90 -29.70 -3.91
C PHE A 147 12.28 -29.63 -5.39
N TRP A 148 13.57 -29.57 -5.73
CA TRP A 148 14.01 -29.43 -7.11
C TRP A 148 14.30 -30.77 -7.78
N GLY A 149 14.56 -31.84 -7.02
CA GLY A 149 14.99 -33.14 -7.56
C GLY A 149 14.11 -33.69 -8.67
N TRP A 150 12.78 -33.68 -8.51
CA TRP A 150 11.89 -34.17 -9.56
C TRP A 150 11.87 -33.26 -10.80
N MET A 151 11.98 -31.94 -10.64
CA MET A 151 12.04 -31.01 -11.78
C MET A 151 13.35 -31.17 -12.55
N LEU A 152 14.47 -31.36 -11.83
CA LEU A 152 15.77 -31.64 -12.43
C LEU A 152 15.74 -32.97 -13.18
N GLN A 153 15.11 -34.02 -12.63
CA GLN A 153 14.91 -35.30 -13.32
C GLN A 153 14.10 -35.14 -14.62
N LYS A 154 13.14 -34.21 -14.64
CA LYS A 154 12.32 -33.88 -15.82
C LYS A 154 13.00 -32.91 -16.80
N GLY A 155 14.24 -32.49 -16.53
CA GLY A 155 15.08 -31.73 -17.45
C GLY A 155 15.26 -30.25 -17.12
N SER A 156 14.80 -29.78 -15.96
CA SER A 156 15.16 -28.43 -15.49
C SER A 156 16.65 -28.35 -15.18
N SER A 157 17.23 -27.16 -15.34
CA SER A 157 18.61 -26.90 -14.94
C SER A 157 18.69 -26.15 -13.62
N CYS A 158 19.82 -26.26 -12.92
CA CYS A 158 20.10 -25.54 -11.68
C CYS A 158 21.23 -24.52 -11.92
N SER A 159 21.17 -23.34 -11.32
CA SER A 159 22.22 -22.33 -11.42
C SER A 159 22.32 -21.44 -10.17
N ARG A 160 23.53 -20.95 -9.87
CA ARG A 160 23.76 -19.96 -8.80
C ARG A 160 23.78 -18.55 -9.39
N HIS A 161 22.91 -17.66 -8.89
CA HIS A 161 22.95 -16.23 -9.18
C HIS A 161 23.71 -15.50 -8.07
N THR A 162 24.91 -15.02 -8.39
CA THR A 162 25.83 -14.39 -7.44
C THR A 162 25.64 -12.87 -7.33
N ASN A 163 24.41 -12.40 -7.58
CA ASN A 163 24.06 -10.97 -7.59
C ASN A 163 24.95 -10.11 -8.52
N SER A 164 25.43 -10.71 -9.62
CA SER A 164 26.26 -10.04 -10.63
C SER A 164 25.62 -10.13 -12.02
N GLU A 165 25.90 -9.13 -12.86
CA GLU A 165 25.48 -9.07 -14.25
C GLU A 165 25.89 -10.33 -15.03
N ASP A 166 27.14 -10.77 -14.89
CA ASP A 166 27.62 -11.96 -15.60
C ASP A 166 26.82 -13.22 -15.22
N SER A 167 26.50 -13.40 -13.93
CA SER A 167 25.70 -14.54 -13.49
C SER A 167 24.27 -14.48 -14.02
N ALA A 168 23.69 -13.28 -14.08
CA ALA A 168 22.35 -13.06 -14.59
C ALA A 168 22.27 -13.36 -16.11
N LYS A 169 23.20 -12.80 -16.89
CA LYS A 169 23.29 -13.03 -18.34
C LYS A 169 23.57 -14.48 -18.68
N ARG A 170 24.47 -15.16 -17.95
CA ARG A 170 24.71 -16.61 -18.13
C ARG A 170 23.44 -17.43 -17.96
N ILE A 171 22.66 -17.16 -16.91
CA ILE A 171 21.38 -17.85 -16.67
C ILE A 171 20.43 -17.65 -17.85
N VAL A 172 20.29 -16.41 -18.35
CA VAL A 172 19.43 -16.15 -19.51
C VAL A 172 19.94 -16.85 -20.78
N GLN A 173 21.24 -16.82 -21.04
CA GLN A 173 21.86 -17.46 -22.20
C GLN A 173 21.55 -18.96 -22.29
N THR A 174 21.42 -19.66 -21.15
CA THR A 174 21.01 -21.08 -21.15
C THR A 174 19.63 -21.32 -21.77
N LEU A 175 18.74 -20.32 -21.73
CA LEU A 175 17.39 -20.40 -22.28
C LEU A 175 17.31 -19.87 -23.72
N VAL A 176 18.18 -18.93 -24.08
CA VAL A 176 18.22 -18.31 -25.41
C VAL A 176 18.62 -19.33 -26.49
N GLY A 177 19.47 -20.29 -26.16
CA GLY A 177 19.90 -21.36 -27.08
C GLY A 177 18.84 -22.42 -27.41
N HIS A 178 17.62 -22.28 -26.89
CA HIS A 178 16.54 -23.23 -27.13
C HIS A 178 15.78 -22.91 -28.44
N GLU A 179 15.82 -23.85 -29.38
CA GLU A 179 15.17 -23.73 -30.69
C GLU A 179 13.63 -23.77 -30.63
N THR A 180 13.06 -24.40 -29.59
CA THR A 180 11.62 -24.57 -29.45
C THR A 180 11.04 -23.76 -28.28
N PRO A 181 9.86 -23.14 -28.47
CA PRO A 181 9.18 -22.43 -27.40
C PRO A 181 8.71 -23.34 -26.27
N ALA A 182 8.74 -22.83 -25.04
CA ALA A 182 8.11 -23.40 -23.87
C ALA A 182 6.61 -23.08 -23.88
N VAL A 183 5.78 -24.13 -23.94
CA VAL A 183 4.34 -24.04 -23.75
C VAL A 183 4.01 -24.65 -22.39
N THR A 184 3.40 -23.86 -21.52
CA THR A 184 3.03 -24.31 -20.17
C THR A 184 1.69 -25.04 -20.17
N THR A 185 1.50 -26.00 -19.28
CA THR A 185 0.19 -26.65 -19.08
C THR A 185 -0.92 -25.63 -18.82
N LEU A 186 -0.64 -24.57 -18.05
CA LEU A 186 -1.62 -23.51 -17.81
C LEU A 186 -2.09 -22.82 -19.12
N GLN A 187 -1.21 -22.63 -20.10
CA GLN A 187 -1.59 -22.03 -21.38
C GLN A 187 -2.50 -22.95 -22.19
N VAL A 188 -2.17 -24.25 -22.26
CA VAL A 188 -2.98 -25.27 -22.94
C VAL A 188 -4.35 -25.38 -22.28
N GLU A 189 -4.39 -25.51 -20.95
CA GLU A 189 -5.63 -25.62 -20.18
C GLU A 189 -6.55 -24.39 -20.36
N LEU A 190 -5.99 -23.18 -20.31
CA LEU A 190 -6.78 -21.94 -20.43
C LEU A 190 -7.25 -21.65 -21.86
N ILE A 191 -6.44 -21.94 -22.87
CA ILE A 191 -6.66 -21.47 -24.24
C ILE A 191 -7.16 -22.58 -25.16
N ASP A 192 -6.49 -23.73 -25.16
CA ASP A 192 -6.82 -24.85 -26.07
C ASP A 192 -8.00 -25.64 -25.50
N GLU A 193 -7.95 -25.96 -24.21
CA GLU A 193 -9.01 -26.71 -23.50
C GLU A 193 -10.13 -25.79 -22.97
N LYS A 194 -9.92 -24.47 -22.99
CA LYS A 194 -10.88 -23.44 -22.55
C LYS A 194 -11.40 -23.63 -21.12
N LEU A 195 -10.55 -24.16 -20.24
CA LEU A 195 -10.85 -24.31 -18.83
C LEU A 195 -10.89 -22.95 -18.14
N ARG A 196 -11.74 -22.83 -17.11
CA ARG A 196 -11.67 -21.70 -16.17
C ARG A 196 -10.47 -21.87 -15.24
N LEU A 197 -10.05 -20.78 -14.59
CA LEU A 197 -8.87 -20.82 -13.74
C LEU A 197 -8.98 -21.86 -12.62
N ASP A 198 -10.15 -22.00 -11.96
CA ASP A 198 -10.43 -23.03 -10.94
C ASP A 198 -10.34 -24.47 -11.46
N GLN A 199 -10.49 -24.66 -12.77
CA GLN A 199 -10.45 -25.96 -13.42
C GLN A 199 -9.05 -26.33 -13.92
N THR A 200 -8.11 -25.39 -14.00
CA THR A 200 -6.70 -25.67 -14.37
C THR A 200 -6.00 -26.50 -13.30
N SER A 201 -4.91 -27.18 -13.63
CA SER A 201 -4.10 -27.94 -12.67
C SER A 201 -3.53 -27.03 -11.57
N ALA A 202 -3.04 -25.84 -11.95
CA ALA A 202 -2.57 -24.84 -10.99
C ALA A 202 -3.70 -24.29 -10.10
N GLY A 203 -4.87 -24.00 -10.68
CA GLY A 203 -6.03 -23.51 -9.95
C GLY A 203 -6.64 -24.56 -9.03
N ARG A 204 -6.71 -25.83 -9.44
CA ARG A 204 -7.14 -26.95 -8.58
C ARG A 204 -6.21 -27.14 -7.39
N ALA A 205 -4.89 -27.03 -7.60
CA ALA A 205 -3.91 -27.12 -6.52
C ALA A 205 -4.09 -25.98 -5.51
N LEU A 206 -4.28 -24.74 -5.98
CA LEU A 206 -4.56 -23.59 -5.11
C LEU A 206 -5.92 -23.71 -4.42
N HIS A 207 -6.95 -24.12 -5.14
CA HIS A 207 -8.30 -24.34 -4.60
C HIS A 207 -8.28 -25.40 -3.48
N THR A 208 -7.57 -26.51 -3.68
CA THR A 208 -7.40 -27.55 -2.65
C THR A 208 -6.72 -27.01 -1.39
N ASP A 209 -5.68 -26.19 -1.56
CA ASP A 209 -5.02 -25.53 -0.42
C ASP A 209 -5.94 -24.54 0.30
N LEU A 210 -6.70 -23.72 -0.43
CA LEU A 210 -7.68 -22.80 0.16
C LEU A 210 -8.76 -23.54 0.93
N LEU A 211 -9.26 -24.65 0.40
CA LEU A 211 -10.25 -25.50 1.08
C LEU A 211 -9.68 -26.14 2.35
N ARG A 212 -8.44 -26.66 2.29
CA ARG A 212 -7.76 -27.23 3.46
C ARG A 212 -7.60 -26.18 4.56
N ARG A 213 -7.11 -24.99 4.21
CA ARG A 213 -6.94 -23.86 5.16
C ARG A 213 -8.28 -23.45 5.77
N ARG A 214 -9.32 -23.33 4.94
CA ARG A 214 -10.68 -23.04 5.39
C ARG A 214 -11.17 -24.09 6.38
N GLU A 215 -10.95 -25.38 6.10
CA GLU A 215 -11.34 -26.47 6.99
C GLU A 215 -10.58 -26.39 8.32
N THR A 216 -9.26 -26.20 8.30
CA THR A 216 -8.45 -26.00 9.50
C THR A 216 -8.98 -24.83 10.32
N TRP A 217 -9.15 -23.65 9.73
CA TRP A 217 -9.68 -22.48 10.44
C TRP A 217 -11.12 -22.68 10.93
N THR A 218 -11.92 -23.49 10.22
CA THR A 218 -13.27 -23.82 10.66
C THR A 218 -13.25 -24.72 11.89
N LYS A 219 -12.38 -25.73 11.92
CA LYS A 219 -12.16 -26.61 13.09
C LYS A 219 -11.64 -25.80 14.28
N GLU A 220 -10.58 -25.03 14.11
CA GLU A 220 -10.01 -24.17 15.15
C GLU A 220 -11.05 -23.20 15.73
N ARG A 221 -11.86 -22.57 14.86
CA ARG A 221 -12.96 -21.70 15.30
C ARG A 221 -14.03 -22.47 16.07
N GLN A 222 -14.32 -23.70 15.67
CA GLN A 222 -15.32 -24.54 16.32
C GLN A 222 -14.82 -25.03 17.68
N ASP A 223 -13.56 -25.46 17.76
CA ASP A 223 -12.91 -25.90 19.00
C ASP A 223 -12.90 -24.77 20.04
N ILE A 224 -12.54 -23.55 19.64
CA ILE A 224 -12.60 -22.37 20.53
C ILE A 224 -14.05 -22.08 20.97
N LYS A 225 -15.03 -22.25 20.08
CA LYS A 225 -16.45 -22.08 20.44
C LYS A 225 -16.96 -23.15 21.40
N ASP A 226 -16.48 -24.37 21.26
CA ASP A 226 -16.91 -25.48 22.11
C ASP A 226 -16.22 -25.41 23.47
N GLN A 227 -14.94 -25.04 23.54
CA GLN A 227 -14.26 -24.69 24.79
C GLN A 227 -14.99 -23.58 25.57
N LEU A 228 -15.54 -22.59 24.87
CA LEU A 228 -16.37 -21.53 25.48
C LEU A 228 -17.70 -22.05 26.06
N LYS A 229 -18.24 -23.16 25.54
CA LYS A 229 -19.52 -23.75 25.99
C LYS A 229 -19.34 -24.78 27.08
N THR A 230 -18.27 -25.58 27.03
CA THR A 230 -18.03 -26.72 27.92
C THR A 230 -17.25 -26.37 29.19
N ALA A 231 -16.79 -25.13 29.33
CA ALA A 231 -16.09 -24.68 30.53
C ALA A 231 -17.01 -24.74 31.77
N GLU A 232 -16.71 -25.69 32.68
CA GLU A 232 -17.44 -25.92 33.94
C GLU A 232 -17.36 -24.73 34.91
N THR A 233 -16.22 -24.03 34.89
CA THR A 233 -16.02 -22.73 35.54
C THR A 233 -16.14 -21.65 34.47
N PRO A 234 -16.92 -20.57 34.69
CA PRO A 234 -17.06 -19.52 33.70
C PRO A 234 -15.68 -18.93 33.40
N PRO A 235 -15.18 -19.00 32.14
CA PRO A 235 -13.86 -18.48 31.83
C PRO A 235 -13.84 -16.98 32.15
N ASP A 236 -12.73 -16.53 32.73
CA ASP A 236 -12.56 -15.14 33.11
C ASP A 236 -12.83 -14.21 31.91
N ARG A 237 -13.28 -13.00 32.22
CA ARG A 237 -13.72 -12.01 31.22
C ARG A 237 -12.67 -11.78 30.13
N GLU A 238 -11.40 -11.85 30.50
CA GLU A 238 -10.26 -11.72 29.59
C GLU A 238 -10.06 -12.94 28.69
N ALA A 239 -10.14 -14.16 29.23
CA ALA A 239 -10.09 -15.39 28.44
C ALA A 239 -11.24 -15.46 27.41
N LYS A 240 -12.47 -15.08 27.81
CA LYS A 240 -13.62 -14.97 26.90
C LYS A 240 -13.40 -13.93 25.79
N ARG A 241 -12.73 -12.82 26.09
CA ARG A 241 -12.42 -11.78 25.10
C ARG A 241 -11.42 -12.29 24.07
N LEU A 242 -10.29 -12.86 24.52
CA LEU A 242 -9.26 -13.42 23.64
C LEU A 242 -9.82 -14.53 22.74
N MET A 243 -10.62 -15.44 23.30
CA MET A 243 -11.28 -16.50 22.52
C MET A 243 -12.27 -15.95 21.48
N ARG A 244 -12.99 -14.85 21.78
CA ARG A 244 -13.87 -14.16 20.80
C ARG A 244 -13.08 -13.45 19.71
N GLU A 245 -11.97 -12.81 20.05
CA GLU A 245 -11.06 -12.17 19.10
C GLU A 245 -10.47 -13.18 18.13
N GLU A 246 -10.01 -14.34 18.62
CA GLU A 246 -9.52 -15.44 17.80
C GLU A 246 -10.61 -16.07 16.93
N CYS A 247 -11.83 -16.27 17.47
CA CYS A 247 -12.98 -16.67 16.65
C CYS A 247 -13.29 -15.67 15.53
N GLY A 248 -13.18 -14.37 15.82
CA GLY A 248 -13.35 -13.29 14.85
C GLY A 248 -12.25 -13.30 13.79
N ARG A 249 -11.00 -13.53 14.19
CA ARG A 249 -9.85 -13.68 13.29
C ARG A 249 -10.06 -14.83 12.31
N TYR A 250 -10.37 -16.04 12.80
CA TYR A 250 -10.66 -17.19 11.94
C TYR A 250 -11.86 -16.95 11.02
N SER A 251 -12.90 -16.24 11.49
CA SER A 251 -14.05 -15.91 10.64
C SER A 251 -13.68 -14.99 9.47
N ARG A 252 -12.81 -14.01 9.69
CA ARG A 252 -12.28 -13.16 8.60
C ARG A 252 -11.45 -13.98 7.61
N MET A 253 -10.57 -14.84 8.09
CA MET A 253 -9.73 -15.69 7.24
C MET A 253 -10.55 -16.68 6.40
N ILE A 254 -11.59 -17.28 6.99
CA ILE A 254 -12.56 -18.14 6.27
C ILE A 254 -13.23 -17.36 5.15
N LYS A 255 -13.73 -16.15 5.44
CA LYS A 255 -14.40 -15.30 4.44
C LYS A 255 -13.45 -14.93 3.29
N MET A 256 -12.21 -14.55 3.60
CA MET A 256 -11.21 -14.24 2.58
C MET A 256 -10.90 -15.47 1.69
N ALA A 257 -10.79 -16.66 2.28
CA ALA A 257 -10.60 -17.89 1.50
C ALA A 257 -11.82 -18.23 0.62
N GLU A 258 -13.05 -17.94 1.07
CA GLU A 258 -14.26 -18.10 0.25
C GLU A 258 -14.29 -17.11 -0.93
N GLU A 259 -13.91 -15.85 -0.69
CA GLU A 259 -13.75 -14.83 -1.73
C GLU A 259 -12.65 -15.24 -2.74
N ASP A 260 -11.50 -15.73 -2.27
CA ASP A 260 -10.43 -16.25 -3.12
C ASP A 260 -10.88 -17.47 -3.95
N VAL A 261 -11.66 -18.39 -3.37
CA VAL A 261 -12.25 -19.52 -4.12
C VAL A 261 -13.21 -19.03 -5.19
N ALA A 262 -14.03 -18.01 -4.89
CA ALA A 262 -14.93 -17.41 -5.87
C ALA A 262 -14.16 -16.73 -7.01
N ASN A 263 -13.07 -16.03 -6.69
CA ASN A 263 -12.21 -15.36 -7.67
C ASN A 263 -11.53 -16.35 -8.63
N LEU A 264 -11.19 -17.56 -8.17
CA LEU A 264 -10.66 -18.61 -9.04
C LEU A 264 -11.66 -19.08 -10.11
N ARG A 265 -12.98 -18.89 -9.91
CA ARG A 265 -14.00 -19.28 -10.90
C ARG A 265 -14.05 -18.36 -12.14
N ALA A 266 -13.13 -17.42 -12.26
CA ALA A 266 -13.01 -16.55 -13.42
C ALA A 266 -12.70 -17.34 -14.71
N SER A 267 -13.43 -17.02 -15.78
CA SER A 267 -13.09 -17.44 -17.15
C SER A 267 -11.91 -16.62 -17.69
N MET A 268 -11.27 -17.09 -18.76
CA MET A 268 -10.19 -16.34 -19.43
C MET A 268 -10.64 -14.93 -19.88
N GLU A 269 -11.85 -14.80 -20.42
CA GLU A 269 -12.42 -13.50 -20.80
C GLU A 269 -12.57 -12.57 -19.58
N HIS A 270 -13.03 -13.11 -18.45
CA HIS A 270 -13.14 -12.35 -17.21
C HIS A 270 -11.76 -11.94 -16.67
N LEU A 271 -10.76 -12.80 -16.75
CA LEU A 271 -9.38 -12.50 -16.36
C LEU A 271 -8.79 -11.36 -17.20
N LEU A 272 -9.03 -11.36 -18.52
CA LEU A 272 -8.58 -10.30 -19.42
C LEU A 272 -9.27 -8.97 -19.12
N VAL A 273 -10.61 -8.97 -18.97
CA VAL A 273 -11.36 -7.75 -18.60
C VAL A 273 -10.90 -7.20 -17.25
N GLN A 274 -10.63 -8.06 -16.26
CA GLN A 274 -10.08 -7.63 -14.97
C GLN A 274 -8.68 -7.03 -15.12
N ARG A 275 -7.81 -7.63 -15.95
CA ARG A 275 -6.47 -7.13 -16.23
C ARG A 275 -6.53 -5.79 -16.95
N GLU A 276 -7.31 -5.65 -18.02
CA GLU A 276 -7.49 -4.39 -18.77
C GLU A 276 -8.01 -3.27 -17.87
N ARG A 277 -8.99 -3.55 -17.01
CA ARG A 277 -9.47 -2.60 -16.01
C ARG A 277 -8.40 -2.21 -14.98
N ARG A 278 -7.50 -3.14 -14.60
CA ARG A 278 -6.35 -2.85 -13.72
C ARG A 278 -5.31 -1.99 -14.45
N VAL A 279 -4.91 -2.37 -15.66
CA VAL A 279 -3.92 -1.65 -16.49
C VAL A 279 -4.44 -0.25 -16.85
N ALA A 280 -5.69 -0.10 -17.26
CA ALA A 280 -6.28 1.20 -17.56
C ALA A 280 -6.30 2.14 -16.35
N ARG A 281 -6.53 1.61 -15.14
CA ARG A 281 -6.41 2.38 -13.89
C ARG A 281 -4.97 2.85 -13.65
N VAL A 282 -3.99 1.96 -13.86
CA VAL A 282 -2.56 2.28 -13.71
C VAL A 282 -2.09 3.27 -14.78
N LEU A 283 -2.44 3.07 -16.05
CA LEU A 283 -2.11 3.99 -17.15
C LEU A 283 -2.77 5.36 -16.96
N LYS A 284 -4.01 5.43 -16.47
CA LYS A 284 -4.66 6.70 -16.12
C LYS A 284 -3.91 7.42 -14.99
N GLN A 285 -3.38 6.67 -14.02
CA GLN A 285 -2.54 7.20 -12.96
C GLN A 285 -1.19 7.71 -13.52
N LEU A 286 -0.55 6.95 -14.41
CA LEU A 286 0.73 7.33 -15.03
C LEU A 286 0.63 8.51 -16.00
N LYS A 287 -0.44 8.59 -16.81
CA LYS A 287 -0.71 9.73 -17.69
C LYS A 287 -0.94 11.02 -16.90
N LYS A 288 -1.67 10.96 -15.77
CA LYS A 288 -1.80 12.10 -14.85
C LYS A 288 -0.45 12.53 -14.27
N ASN A 289 0.41 11.56 -13.94
CA ASN A 289 1.74 11.86 -13.40
C ASN A 289 2.69 12.44 -14.47
N ARG A 290 2.59 12.01 -15.74
CA ARG A 290 3.44 12.50 -16.85
C ARG A 290 3.00 13.87 -17.38
N ALA A 291 1.69 14.14 -17.45
CA ALA A 291 1.18 15.46 -17.83
C ALA A 291 1.56 16.56 -16.82
N ALA A 292 1.80 16.20 -15.56
CA ALA A 292 2.32 17.12 -14.54
C ALA A 292 3.85 17.37 -14.65
N LEU A 293 4.56 16.65 -15.53
CA LEU A 293 6.01 16.75 -15.74
C LEU A 293 6.38 17.46 -17.06
N ASP A 294 5.44 17.55 -18.02
CA ASP A 294 5.63 18.15 -19.36
C ASP A 294 5.06 19.60 -19.46
N GLU A 295 4.74 20.27 -18.34
CA GLU A 295 4.34 21.69 -18.37
C GLU A 295 5.55 22.58 -18.75
N PRO A 296 5.47 23.43 -19.80
CA PRO A 296 6.59 24.28 -20.19
C PRO A 296 6.91 25.27 -19.09
N LEU A 297 8.19 25.36 -18.71
CA LEU A 297 8.66 26.44 -17.84
C LEU A 297 8.33 27.81 -18.50
N PRO A 298 7.65 28.73 -17.80
CA PRO A 298 7.38 30.06 -18.34
C PRO A 298 8.69 30.81 -18.55
N ILE A 299 8.99 31.15 -19.80
CA ILE A 299 10.00 32.15 -20.15
C ILE A 299 9.40 33.51 -19.80
N THR A 300 9.86 34.14 -18.73
CA THR A 300 9.61 35.55 -18.47
C THR A 300 10.78 36.38 -19.00
N GLU A 301 10.47 37.21 -19.98
CA GLU A 301 11.31 38.30 -20.47
C GLU A 301 11.58 39.29 -19.33
N ASP A 302 12.86 39.57 -19.06
CA ASP A 302 13.29 40.91 -18.70
C ASP A 302 14.77 41.08 -19.04
N ARG A 303 15.05 41.99 -19.98
CA ARG A 303 16.38 42.55 -20.23
C ARG A 303 16.57 43.74 -19.29
N PRO A 304 17.82 43.94 -18.81
CA PRO A 304 18.47 45.18 -19.21
C PRO A 304 19.80 44.92 -19.94
N THR A 305 20.13 45.92 -20.74
CA THR A 305 21.25 46.04 -21.67
C THR A 305 22.64 45.75 -21.10
N ALA A 306 23.42 44.93 -21.81
CA ALA A 306 24.86 45.17 -22.05
C ALA A 306 25.32 44.42 -23.30
N ASN A 307 26.04 45.16 -24.15
CA ASN A 307 26.50 44.82 -25.49
C ASN A 307 27.79 43.97 -25.46
N LYS A 308 27.90 42.91 -26.28
CA LYS A 308 29.06 42.52 -27.14
C LYS A 308 28.94 41.09 -27.73
N GLY A 309 28.85 40.97 -29.06
CA GLY A 309 29.59 39.96 -29.88
C GLY A 309 28.95 38.61 -30.32
N ILE A 310 28.14 38.63 -31.41
CA ILE A 310 28.09 37.80 -32.68
C ILE A 310 28.99 36.50 -32.81
N PRO A 311 28.69 35.43 -33.62
CA PRO A 311 27.45 34.89 -34.28
C PRO A 311 27.19 33.35 -34.22
N ASP A 312 25.96 32.97 -34.63
CA ASP A 312 25.47 31.83 -35.44
C ASP A 312 25.90 30.36 -35.24
N LEU A 313 24.90 29.47 -35.16
CA LEU A 313 24.60 28.49 -36.23
C LEU A 313 23.25 27.77 -36.02
N GLU A 314 22.34 28.00 -36.96
CA GLU A 314 21.12 27.24 -37.21
C GLU A 314 21.39 25.82 -37.77
N LYS A 315 20.34 24.96 -37.67
CA LYS A 315 19.69 24.15 -38.75
C LYS A 315 19.67 22.60 -38.64
N LYS A 316 18.44 22.11 -38.95
CA LYS A 316 17.98 20.78 -39.46
C LYS A 316 17.67 19.71 -38.40
N SER A 317 16.56 18.97 -38.43
CA SER A 317 15.44 18.85 -39.38
C SER A 317 14.34 17.95 -38.79
N THR A 318 13.08 18.37 -38.98
CA THR A 318 11.86 17.65 -39.48
C THR A 318 12.01 16.15 -39.82
N ALA A 319 11.04 15.24 -39.67
CA ALA A 319 9.60 15.27 -39.97
C ALA A 319 8.88 14.05 -39.32
N GLU A 320 7.69 14.20 -38.73
CA GLU A 320 6.33 13.84 -39.23
C GLU A 320 5.98 12.34 -39.30
N LEU A 321 4.86 11.98 -38.65
CA LEU A 321 3.72 11.29 -39.27
C LEU A 321 2.50 11.33 -38.33
N GLN A 322 1.46 12.02 -38.80
CA GLN A 322 0.11 12.13 -38.22
C GLN A 322 -0.72 10.89 -38.53
N VAL A 323 -1.74 10.62 -37.70
CA VAL A 323 -3.02 10.05 -38.19
C VAL A 323 -4.18 10.78 -37.52
N ASP A 324 -5.11 11.18 -38.38
CA ASP A 324 -6.27 12.06 -38.19
C ASP A 324 -7.31 11.57 -37.18
N ASN A 325 -8.02 12.55 -36.59
CA ASN A 325 -9.38 12.37 -36.08
C ASN A 325 -10.24 13.55 -36.55
N ALA A 326 -11.31 13.23 -37.26
CA ALA A 326 -12.25 14.19 -37.86
C ALA A 326 -13.55 14.34 -37.04
N TYR A 327 -14.24 15.45 -37.35
CA TYR A 327 -15.62 15.88 -37.01
C TYR A 327 -15.76 16.84 -35.80
N THR A 328 -15.58 18.17 -36.02
CA THR A 328 -16.58 19.26 -36.26
C THR A 328 -17.44 19.63 -35.03
N LYS A 329 -17.23 20.77 -34.34
CA LYS A 329 -17.67 22.19 -34.63
C LYS A 329 -19.19 22.28 -34.88
N HIS A 330 -20.00 23.15 -34.25
CA HIS A 330 -19.81 24.54 -33.76
C HIS A 330 -21.16 25.02 -33.09
N PRO A 331 -21.44 26.30 -32.75
CA PRO A 331 -21.20 26.98 -31.46
C PRO A 331 -22.49 27.67 -30.91
N ASP A 332 -22.42 28.40 -29.78
CA ASP A 332 -22.77 29.84 -29.61
C ASP A 332 -23.68 29.95 -28.36
N LEU A 333 -23.71 30.96 -27.48
CA LEU A 333 -23.41 32.40 -27.56
C LEU A 333 -23.18 32.99 -26.15
N ASP A 334 -22.61 34.18 -26.16
CA ASP A 334 -22.03 35.03 -25.11
C ASP A 334 -22.99 35.71 -24.09
N GLN A 335 -22.35 36.53 -23.23
CA GLN A 335 -22.81 37.72 -22.48
C GLN A 335 -23.15 37.48 -20.99
N GLU A 336 -22.72 38.28 -20.01
CA GLU A 336 -21.95 39.54 -19.93
C GLU A 336 -21.57 39.76 -18.42
N THR A 337 -20.41 40.39 -18.16
CA THR A 337 -20.03 41.44 -17.16
C THR A 337 -20.90 41.66 -15.88
N GLU A 338 -20.44 42.06 -14.68
CA GLU A 338 -19.29 42.88 -14.24
C GLU A 338 -19.20 42.94 -12.68
N ALA A 339 -17.99 43.24 -12.16
CA ALA A 339 -17.61 44.00 -10.93
C ALA A 339 -18.02 43.49 -9.52
N GLU A 340 -17.08 42.97 -8.71
CA GLU A 340 -16.11 43.63 -7.79
C GLU A 340 -16.64 43.79 -6.35
N ASP A 341 -16.06 43.05 -5.39
CA ASP A 341 -15.40 43.63 -4.23
C ASP A 341 -14.58 42.57 -3.45
N ASP A 342 -13.30 42.90 -3.27
CA ASP A 342 -12.28 42.19 -2.50
C ASP A 342 -12.59 42.20 -0.99
N ASP A 343 -12.53 41.02 -0.35
CA ASP A 343 -11.72 40.80 0.86
C ASP A 343 -11.90 39.34 1.34
N ALA A 344 -11.10 38.43 0.80
CA ALA A 344 -10.96 37.08 1.33
C ALA A 344 -9.55 36.89 1.90
N LEU A 345 -9.42 37.15 3.20
CA LEU A 345 -8.32 36.66 4.03
C LEU A 345 -8.29 35.12 4.00
N THR A 346 -7.56 34.57 3.03
CA THR A 346 -7.24 33.14 2.96
C THR A 346 -6.26 32.76 4.08
N ALA A 347 -6.76 32.09 5.11
CA ALA A 347 -5.92 31.48 6.14
C ALA A 347 -5.18 30.25 5.57
N LYS A 348 -3.86 30.34 5.49
CA LYS A 348 -2.93 29.21 5.28
C LYS A 348 -3.14 28.17 6.38
N SER A 349 -3.38 26.91 6.01
CA SER A 349 -3.34 25.77 6.94
C SER A 349 -2.06 24.97 6.69
N ASP A 350 -1.01 25.31 7.45
CA ASP A 350 0.36 24.75 7.43
C ASP A 350 0.48 23.38 8.14
N THR A 351 -0.45 22.44 7.94
CA THR A 351 -0.33 21.11 8.57
C THR A 351 0.58 20.19 7.76
N ILE A 352 1.86 20.11 8.17
CA ILE A 352 2.89 19.27 7.54
C ILE A 352 2.62 17.76 7.75
N TYR A 353 1.99 17.39 8.88
CA TYR A 353 1.72 16.01 9.25
C TYR A 353 0.28 15.77 9.70
N SER A 354 -0.25 14.58 9.41
CA SER A 354 -1.51 14.06 9.95
C SER A 354 -1.34 12.60 10.34
N VAL A 355 -1.84 12.21 11.51
CA VAL A 355 -1.78 10.83 12.01
C VAL A 355 -3.16 10.37 12.48
N GLY A 356 -3.44 9.07 12.38
CA GLY A 356 -4.69 8.49 12.86
C GLY A 356 -4.53 7.01 13.18
N MET A 357 -5.18 6.53 14.23
CA MET A 357 -5.19 5.12 14.64
C MET A 357 -6.56 4.68 15.16
N TYR A 358 -6.96 3.45 14.81
CA TYR A 358 -8.09 2.76 15.44
C TYR A 358 -7.91 1.25 15.32
N GLY A 359 -7.75 0.55 16.44
CA GLY A 359 -7.49 -0.89 16.44
C GLY A 359 -6.20 -1.23 15.71
N TYR A 360 -6.30 -2.09 14.70
CA TYR A 360 -5.16 -2.42 13.84
C TYR A 360 -4.88 -1.34 12.78
N PHE A 361 -5.82 -0.43 12.51
CA PHE A 361 -5.67 0.57 11.45
C PHE A 361 -4.81 1.74 11.89
N TYR A 362 -3.90 2.18 11.02
CA TYR A 362 -3.12 3.40 11.20
C TYR A 362 -3.00 4.18 9.89
N SER A 363 -2.76 5.48 10.01
CA SER A 363 -2.32 6.34 8.91
C SER A 363 -1.30 7.35 9.44
N CYS A 364 -0.23 7.54 8.68
CA CYS A 364 0.75 8.59 8.85
C CYS A 364 0.88 9.30 7.52
N LEU A 365 0.56 10.59 7.48
CA LEU A 365 0.67 11.46 6.31
C LEU A 365 1.69 12.54 6.63
N GLY A 366 2.64 12.75 5.72
CA GLY A 366 3.54 13.89 5.69
C GLY A 366 3.40 14.65 4.37
N SER A 367 4.21 15.70 4.18
CA SER A 367 4.24 16.53 2.97
C SER A 367 4.41 15.74 1.67
N SER A 368 5.30 14.75 1.68
CA SER A 368 5.70 13.98 0.48
C SER A 368 5.52 12.46 0.62
N PHE A 369 5.32 11.95 1.85
CA PHE A 369 5.24 10.51 2.13
C PHE A 369 4.03 10.17 2.98
N TRP A 370 3.38 9.06 2.66
CA TRP A 370 2.31 8.52 3.48
C TRP A 370 2.49 7.02 3.71
N SER A 371 1.93 6.53 4.80
CA SER A 371 1.92 5.13 5.16
C SER A 371 0.61 4.82 5.87
N SER A 372 -0.10 3.80 5.41
CA SER A 372 -1.35 3.35 6.03
C SER A 372 -1.65 1.93 5.62
N ASN A 373 -2.30 1.17 6.51
CA ASN A 373 -2.83 -0.17 6.22
C ASN A 373 -4.35 -0.17 5.99
N SER A 374 -4.98 1.01 5.88
CA SER A 374 -6.37 1.19 5.47
C SER A 374 -6.51 2.50 4.72
N VAL A 375 -6.71 2.43 3.41
CA VAL A 375 -6.75 3.63 2.56
C VAL A 375 -8.20 3.97 2.22
N PRO A 376 -8.69 5.17 2.57
CA PRO A 376 -9.91 5.71 2.01
C PRO A 376 -9.88 5.66 0.46
N PRO A 377 -11.01 5.40 -0.23
CA PRO A 377 -11.06 5.33 -1.68
C PRO A 377 -10.55 6.63 -2.32
N LYS A 378 -9.83 6.51 -3.45
CA LYS A 378 -9.43 7.67 -4.25
C LYS A 378 -10.68 8.27 -4.91
N GLN A 379 -10.87 9.59 -4.83
CA GLN A 379 -11.91 10.28 -5.57
C GLN A 379 -11.71 10.05 -7.09
N THR A 380 -12.79 9.72 -7.81
CA THR A 380 -12.76 9.34 -9.23
C THR A 380 -12.51 10.52 -10.19
N ARG A 381 -12.50 11.75 -9.66
CA ARG A 381 -12.16 12.99 -10.38
C ARG A 381 -10.68 13.38 -10.13
N GLY A 382 -10.13 14.23 -11.00
CA GLY A 382 -8.69 14.55 -11.01
C GLY A 382 -8.27 15.43 -9.85
N HIS A 383 -7.01 15.24 -9.41
CA HIS A 383 -6.22 16.13 -8.54
C HIS A 383 -6.52 16.13 -7.03
N GLU A 384 -6.56 14.95 -6.38
CA GLU A 384 -6.88 14.87 -4.95
C GLU A 384 -5.80 14.20 -4.08
N TRP A 385 -5.04 15.00 -3.32
CA TRP A 385 -4.08 14.51 -2.32
C TRP A 385 -4.77 14.41 -0.95
N LEU A 386 -4.62 13.25 -0.30
CA LEU A 386 -5.13 13.01 1.05
C LEU A 386 -4.39 13.90 2.05
N ARG A 387 -5.11 14.80 2.74
CA ARG A 387 -4.58 15.78 3.69
C ARG A 387 -4.70 15.31 5.14
N SER A 388 -5.80 14.68 5.49
CA SER A 388 -5.98 14.08 6.82
C SER A 388 -6.93 12.90 6.77
N VAL A 389 -6.75 11.96 7.70
CA VAL A 389 -7.67 10.84 7.92
C VAL A 389 -7.89 10.69 9.41
N CYS A 390 -9.16 10.64 9.80
CA CYS A 390 -9.56 10.29 11.15
C CYS A 390 -10.27 8.95 11.10
N PHE A 391 -9.68 7.93 11.73
CA PHE A 391 -10.33 6.65 11.94
C PHE A 391 -11.24 6.72 13.16
N GLY A 392 -12.40 6.08 13.04
CA GLY A 392 -13.38 5.97 14.10
C GLY A 392 -13.82 4.53 14.31
N GLU A 393 -14.84 4.36 15.15
CA GLU A 393 -15.30 3.06 15.64
C GLU A 393 -15.63 2.08 14.52
N ASP A 394 -15.01 0.90 14.53
CA ASP A 394 -15.29 -0.18 13.57
C ASP A 394 -16.78 -0.51 13.56
N TYR A 395 -17.36 -0.68 12.37
CA TYR A 395 -18.74 -1.17 12.22
C TYR A 395 -18.75 -2.48 11.45
N LYS A 396 -18.94 -3.59 12.19
CA LYS A 396 -19.08 -4.94 11.64
C LYS A 396 -17.87 -5.38 10.80
N GLY A 397 -16.66 -5.03 11.25
CA GLY A 397 -15.40 -5.36 10.57
C GLY A 397 -15.05 -4.42 9.41
N VAL A 398 -15.72 -3.28 9.30
CA VAL A 398 -15.42 -2.21 8.34
C VAL A 398 -14.98 -0.97 9.11
N SER A 399 -13.80 -0.44 8.79
CA SER A 399 -13.29 0.78 9.39
C SER A 399 -14.23 1.96 9.12
N THR A 400 -14.58 2.71 10.16
CA THR A 400 -15.24 4.00 9.99
C THR A 400 -14.17 5.06 9.82
N TRP A 401 -14.34 5.97 8.87
CA TRP A 401 -13.38 7.04 8.65
C TRP A 401 -14.03 8.28 8.05
N ILE A 402 -13.38 9.42 8.27
CA ILE A 402 -13.60 10.68 7.56
C ILE A 402 -12.24 11.21 7.14
N ALA A 403 -12.15 11.68 5.91
CA ALA A 403 -10.89 12.04 5.26
C ALA A 403 -11.03 13.39 4.55
N ARG A 404 -10.02 14.24 4.72
CA ARG A 404 -9.87 15.50 3.99
C ARG A 404 -8.95 15.29 2.81
N TYR A 405 -9.39 15.72 1.63
CA TYR A 405 -8.60 15.81 0.41
C TYR A 405 -8.31 17.29 0.13
N THR A 406 -7.56 17.56 -0.93
CA THR A 406 -7.23 18.93 -1.34
C THR A 406 -8.45 19.81 -1.65
N ASP A 407 -9.54 19.21 -2.11
CA ASP A 407 -10.69 19.89 -2.72
C ASP A 407 -12.01 19.35 -2.20
N GLY A 408 -11.98 18.60 -1.10
CA GLY A 408 -13.20 18.17 -0.44
C GLY A 408 -12.96 17.21 0.71
N TRP A 409 -14.08 16.74 1.24
CA TRP A 409 -14.12 15.78 2.32
C TRP A 409 -14.91 14.56 1.88
N MET A 410 -14.43 13.37 2.27
CA MET A 410 -15.16 12.13 2.10
C MET A 410 -15.30 11.42 3.43
N LYS A 411 -16.36 10.61 3.56
CA LYS A 411 -16.60 9.78 4.74
C LYS A 411 -17.02 8.38 4.32
N SER A 412 -16.72 7.39 5.16
CA SER A 412 -17.04 6.00 4.90
C SER A 412 -18.56 5.75 4.86
N PRO A 413 -19.05 4.71 4.14
CA PRO A 413 -20.49 4.43 4.05
C PRO A 413 -21.17 4.15 5.40
N ASN A 414 -20.41 3.66 6.38
CA ASN A 414 -20.85 3.38 7.74
C ASN A 414 -20.75 4.60 8.69
N PHE A 415 -20.18 5.74 8.25
CA PHE A 415 -19.98 6.92 9.10
C PHE A 415 -21.29 7.41 9.74
N GLU A 416 -22.36 7.53 8.95
CA GLU A 416 -23.67 7.98 9.44
C GLU A 416 -24.24 7.08 10.55
N LYS A 417 -23.95 5.77 10.50
CA LYS A 417 -24.43 4.82 11.50
C LYS A 417 -23.63 4.89 12.80
N ARG A 418 -22.34 5.25 12.72
CA ARG A 418 -21.43 5.28 13.89
C ARG A 418 -21.36 6.63 14.56
N TYR A 419 -21.43 7.71 13.80
CA TYR A 419 -21.36 9.07 14.30
C TYR A 419 -22.61 9.83 13.86
N SER A 420 -23.77 9.36 14.33
CA SER A 420 -25.09 9.83 13.87
C SER A 420 -25.32 11.31 14.16
N GLN A 421 -24.99 11.75 15.38
CA GLN A 421 -25.11 13.16 15.80
C GLN A 421 -24.19 14.06 14.97
N LEU A 422 -22.90 13.70 14.84
CA LEU A 422 -21.95 14.44 14.01
C LEU A 422 -22.38 14.46 12.54
N ASN A 423 -22.93 13.36 12.01
CA ASN A 423 -23.44 13.31 10.65
C ASN A 423 -24.68 14.23 10.47
N GLY A 424 -25.51 14.38 11.50
CA GLY A 424 -26.58 15.38 11.55
C GLY A 424 -26.02 16.80 11.42
N ASP A 425 -25.02 17.14 12.23
CA ASP A 425 -24.34 18.45 12.18
C ASP A 425 -23.68 18.70 10.81
N ILE A 426 -23.04 17.69 10.22
CA ILE A 426 -22.44 17.76 8.87
C ILE A 426 -23.51 18.00 7.79
N LYS A 427 -24.69 17.38 7.91
CA LYS A 427 -25.80 17.62 6.95
C LYS A 427 -26.31 19.06 7.01
N VAL A 428 -26.31 19.68 8.20
CA VAL A 428 -26.80 21.05 8.40
C VAL A 428 -25.74 22.08 7.97
N ARG A 429 -24.48 21.89 8.39
CA ARG A 429 -23.41 22.89 8.21
C ARG A 429 -22.57 22.68 6.94
N GLY A 430 -22.75 21.54 6.27
CA GLY A 430 -22.02 21.18 5.06
C GLY A 430 -20.71 20.45 5.37
N LEU A 431 -20.42 19.42 4.58
CA LEU A 431 -19.20 18.61 4.67
C LEU A 431 -17.97 19.39 4.17
N ASP A 432 -18.12 20.22 3.13
CA ASP A 432 -17.02 21.04 2.58
C ASP A 432 -16.63 22.24 3.46
N ASN A 433 -17.50 22.58 4.42
CA ASN A 433 -17.26 23.62 5.41
C ASN A 433 -16.57 23.09 6.67
N LEU A 434 -16.36 21.77 6.77
CA LEU A 434 -15.64 21.15 7.88
C LEU A 434 -14.17 21.58 7.83
N ASP A 435 -13.64 22.01 8.96
CA ASP A 435 -12.24 22.43 9.09
C ASP A 435 -11.41 21.37 9.81
N MET A 436 -11.90 20.92 10.98
CA MET A 436 -11.23 19.93 11.80
C MET A 436 -12.24 18.90 12.32
N VAL A 437 -11.80 17.65 12.39
CA VAL A 437 -12.56 16.58 13.02
C VAL A 437 -11.61 15.65 13.76
N ALA A 438 -12.04 15.14 14.90
CA ALA A 438 -11.41 14.06 15.62
C ALA A 438 -12.49 13.06 16.02
N LEU A 439 -12.24 11.78 15.76
CA LEU A 439 -13.15 10.69 16.11
C LEU A 439 -12.57 9.91 17.28
N GLY A 440 -13.47 9.44 18.16
CA GLY A 440 -13.15 8.68 19.36
C GLY A 440 -14.11 7.52 19.58
N PRO A 441 -13.86 6.70 20.63
CA PRO A 441 -14.67 5.54 20.94
C PRO A 441 -16.05 5.93 21.47
N SER A 442 -17.04 5.06 21.30
CA SER A 442 -18.41 5.26 21.81
C SER A 442 -19.05 6.52 21.23
N GLN A 443 -18.90 6.69 19.91
CA GLN A 443 -19.36 7.86 19.16
C GLN A 443 -18.73 9.20 19.58
N LYS A 444 -17.70 9.21 20.44
CA LYS A 444 -17.07 10.48 20.83
C LYS A 444 -16.48 11.20 19.63
N TYR A 445 -16.62 12.50 19.58
CA TYR A 445 -16.01 13.31 18.53
C TYR A 445 -15.79 14.74 18.98
N TYR A 446 -14.97 15.44 18.21
CA TYR A 446 -14.89 16.89 18.18
C TYR A 446 -14.88 17.31 16.71
N ALA A 447 -15.65 18.34 16.35
CA ALA A 447 -15.66 18.90 15.01
C ALA A 447 -15.79 20.42 15.04
N ARG A 448 -15.06 21.07 14.12
CA ARG A 448 -15.07 22.53 13.91
C ARG A 448 -15.23 22.83 12.43
N TRP A 449 -15.98 23.88 12.12
CA TRP A 449 -16.22 24.39 10.77
C TRP A 449 -15.44 25.68 10.53
N LYS A 450 -15.29 26.04 9.24
CA LYS A 450 -14.56 27.23 8.79
C LYS A 450 -15.13 28.55 9.35
N ASP A 451 -16.41 28.57 9.72
CA ASP A 451 -17.09 29.71 10.36
C ASP A 451 -16.77 29.85 11.87
N GLY A 452 -15.95 28.95 12.42
CA GLY A 452 -15.61 28.89 13.84
C GLY A 452 -16.66 28.20 14.71
N SER A 453 -17.79 27.77 14.13
CA SER A 453 -18.76 26.95 14.83
C SER A 453 -18.16 25.57 15.12
N TRP A 454 -18.54 24.98 16.25
CA TRP A 454 -18.03 23.68 16.68
C TRP A 454 -19.14 22.85 17.33
N THR A 455 -18.88 21.56 17.48
CA THR A 455 -19.71 20.60 18.22
C THR A 455 -18.81 19.48 18.75
N SER A 456 -19.17 18.90 19.89
CA SER A 456 -18.43 17.78 20.47
C SER A 456 -19.36 16.84 21.22
N LEU A 457 -18.94 15.58 21.24
CA LEU A 457 -19.42 14.57 22.17
C LEU A 457 -18.19 13.99 22.87
N ALA A 458 -17.80 14.55 24.01
CA ALA A 458 -16.64 14.12 24.80
C ALA A 458 -16.96 14.09 26.31
N SER A 459 -15.98 13.78 27.16
CA SER A 459 -16.16 13.86 28.63
C SER A 459 -16.35 15.31 29.09
N ASP A 460 -16.90 15.50 30.29
CA ASP A 460 -17.14 16.83 30.84
C ASP A 460 -15.84 17.64 30.98
N GLU A 461 -14.73 16.98 31.33
CA GLU A 461 -13.41 17.61 31.40
C GLU A 461 -12.94 18.09 30.03
N ALA A 462 -13.06 17.24 29.01
CA ALA A 462 -12.69 17.58 27.64
C ALA A 462 -13.58 18.71 27.07
N ASN A 463 -14.90 18.65 27.29
CA ASN A 463 -15.85 19.68 26.88
C ASN A 463 -15.59 21.02 27.58
N SER A 464 -15.16 21.01 28.85
CA SER A 464 -14.72 22.21 29.57
C SER A 464 -13.46 22.82 28.94
N VAL A 465 -12.51 22.00 28.47
CA VAL A 465 -11.34 22.49 27.71
C VAL A 465 -11.79 23.09 26.37
N PHE A 466 -12.64 22.41 25.60
CA PHE A 466 -13.15 22.93 24.31
C PHE A 466 -13.89 24.26 24.49
N SER A 467 -14.75 24.36 25.50
CA SER A 467 -15.51 25.58 25.80
C SER A 467 -14.60 26.75 26.16
N ARG A 468 -13.53 26.50 26.94
CA ARG A 468 -12.52 27.52 27.25
C ARG A 468 -11.75 27.97 26.01
N CYS A 469 -11.36 27.04 25.14
CA CYS A 469 -10.61 27.37 23.92
C CYS A 469 -11.43 28.21 22.92
N HIS A 470 -12.75 27.99 22.85
CA HIS A 470 -13.65 28.75 21.98
C HIS A 470 -14.27 29.97 22.66
N SER A 471 -13.93 30.24 23.93
CA SER A 471 -14.45 31.41 24.64
C SER A 471 -13.91 32.71 24.03
N LYS A 472 -14.71 33.77 24.07
CA LYS A 472 -14.30 35.09 23.54
C LYS A 472 -13.10 35.68 24.29
N GLU A 473 -12.90 35.27 25.55
CA GLU A 473 -11.83 35.74 26.44
C GLU A 473 -10.49 35.05 26.17
N ASN A 474 -10.51 33.73 25.89
CA ASN A 474 -9.34 32.96 25.51
C ASN A 474 -9.46 32.54 24.03
N ARG A 475 -9.03 33.41 23.11
CA ARG A 475 -8.95 33.10 21.67
C ARG A 475 -7.85 32.08 21.39
N SER A 476 -8.03 30.85 21.83
CA SER A 476 -7.08 29.76 21.62
C SER A 476 -7.48 28.94 20.40
N ASN A 477 -6.53 28.67 19.51
CA ASN A 477 -6.78 27.85 18.33
C ASN A 477 -6.45 26.39 18.66
N ILE A 478 -7.43 25.49 18.60
CA ILE A 478 -7.18 24.05 18.76
C ILE A 478 -6.44 23.53 17.52
N THR A 479 -5.31 22.86 17.75
CA THR A 479 -4.40 22.40 16.69
C THR A 479 -4.39 20.88 16.53
N ALA A 480 -4.60 20.13 17.63
CA ALA A 480 -4.71 18.67 17.58
C ALA A 480 -5.63 18.14 18.68
N VAL A 481 -6.41 17.11 18.37
CA VAL A 481 -7.30 16.42 19.32
C VAL A 481 -7.17 14.92 19.12
N ALA A 482 -6.95 14.17 20.20
CA ALA A 482 -6.98 12.72 20.19
C ALA A 482 -7.83 12.19 21.34
N PHE A 483 -8.68 11.21 21.03
CA PHE A 483 -9.47 10.46 22.00
C PHE A 483 -8.94 9.03 22.07
N GLY A 484 -8.75 8.51 23.28
CA GLY A 484 -8.20 7.19 23.53
C GLY A 484 -9.10 6.32 24.42
N TYR A 485 -8.54 5.18 24.80
CA TYR A 485 -9.15 4.19 25.69
C TYR A 485 -9.46 4.81 27.05
N GLY A 486 -10.57 4.37 27.67
CA GLY A 486 -10.89 4.76 29.06
C GLY A 486 -11.13 6.26 29.25
N ASN A 487 -11.73 6.94 28.27
CA ASN A 487 -11.91 8.41 28.26
C ASN A 487 -10.61 9.21 28.26
N ALA A 488 -9.49 8.59 27.90
CA ALA A 488 -8.25 9.33 27.71
C ALA A 488 -8.42 10.37 26.59
N TYR A 489 -7.81 11.53 26.75
CA TYR A 489 -7.77 12.55 25.71
C TYR A 489 -6.50 13.38 25.78
N VAL A 490 -6.16 13.96 24.62
CA VAL A 490 -5.13 15.00 24.48
C VAL A 490 -5.69 16.10 23.58
N ILE A 491 -5.65 17.34 24.05
CA ILE A 491 -6.10 18.53 23.34
C ILE A 491 -4.94 19.52 23.32
N ALA A 492 -4.39 19.77 22.14
CA ALA A 492 -3.36 20.77 21.89
C ALA A 492 -3.97 22.05 21.32
N PHE A 493 -3.47 23.20 21.77
CA PHE A 493 -3.99 24.49 21.35
C PHE A 493 -2.92 25.59 21.44
N GLU A 494 -3.10 26.65 20.66
CA GLU A 494 -2.25 27.83 20.62
C GLU A 494 -2.97 29.02 21.26
N TYR A 495 -2.34 29.68 22.24
CA TYR A 495 -2.90 30.85 22.94
C TYR A 495 -2.76 32.11 22.09
N GLY A 496 -3.84 32.63 21.51
CA GLY A 496 -3.87 33.92 20.84
C GLY A 496 -2.95 34.02 19.61
N PHE A 497 -3.50 34.47 18.48
CA PHE A 497 -2.80 34.61 17.19
C PHE A 497 -1.47 35.41 17.20
N ARG A 498 -1.15 36.13 18.28
CA ARG A 498 0.07 36.94 18.41
C ARG A 498 1.10 36.40 19.41
N SER A 499 0.73 35.49 20.31
CA SER A 499 1.64 35.06 21.38
C SER A 499 2.50 33.85 21.02
N GLY A 500 2.05 33.02 20.06
CA GLY A 500 2.75 31.78 19.66
C GLY A 500 2.93 30.77 20.80
N ARG A 501 2.29 31.00 21.95
CA ARG A 501 2.43 30.14 23.13
C ARG A 501 1.54 28.92 22.94
N LEU A 502 2.16 27.74 22.99
CA LEU A 502 1.47 26.47 22.78
C LEU A 502 1.13 25.84 24.13
N GLY A 503 -0.07 25.28 24.21
CA GLY A 503 -0.63 24.59 25.37
C GLY A 503 -1.10 23.19 25.01
N CYS A 504 -1.10 22.31 26.00
CA CYS A 504 -1.67 20.98 25.91
C CYS A 504 -2.44 20.71 27.20
N ASN A 505 -3.65 20.17 27.07
CA ASN A 505 -4.40 19.60 28.17
C ASN A 505 -4.67 18.14 27.86
N CYS A 506 -4.34 17.26 28.80
CA CYS A 506 -4.55 15.83 28.62
C CYS A 506 -4.97 15.18 29.92
N SER A 507 -5.81 14.15 29.80
CA SER A 507 -6.00 13.15 30.85
C SER A 507 -5.80 11.79 30.21
N LEU A 508 -4.77 11.05 30.65
CA LEU A 508 -4.50 9.70 30.13
C LEU A 508 -5.17 8.61 30.99
N ASN A 509 -5.77 8.96 32.14
CA ASN A 509 -6.48 8.06 33.05
C ASN A 509 -5.69 6.78 33.42
N GLY A 510 -4.36 6.88 33.56
CA GLY A 510 -3.49 5.74 33.86
C GLY A 510 -3.15 4.85 32.65
N HIS A 511 -3.53 5.25 31.44
CA HIS A 511 -3.20 4.58 30.19
C HIS A 511 -2.04 5.27 29.45
N TYR A 512 -1.57 4.64 28.38
CA TYR A 512 -0.49 5.10 27.50
C TYR A 512 0.80 5.42 28.28
N PRO A 513 1.39 4.45 29.01
CA PRO A 513 2.50 4.69 29.93
C PRO A 513 3.72 5.31 29.23
N GLY A 514 4.03 4.89 27.99
CA GLY A 514 5.11 5.49 27.20
C GLY A 514 4.86 6.96 26.85
N LEU A 515 3.60 7.35 26.64
CA LEU A 515 3.23 8.75 26.41
C LEU A 515 3.26 9.56 27.72
N ALA A 516 2.77 8.98 28.81
CA ALA A 516 2.83 9.60 30.14
C ALA A 516 4.27 9.86 30.59
N GLN A 517 5.17 8.88 30.37
CA GLN A 517 6.60 9.03 30.63
C GLN A 517 7.19 10.17 29.79
N LEU A 518 6.89 10.22 28.49
CA LEU A 518 7.37 11.29 27.61
C LEU A 518 6.92 12.69 28.04
N PHE A 519 5.66 12.82 28.47
CA PHE A 519 5.11 14.08 29.01
C PHE A 519 5.75 14.46 30.36
N GLY A 520 6.19 13.49 31.17
CA GLY A 520 6.92 13.74 32.41
C GLY A 520 8.38 14.15 32.19
N GLU A 521 9.07 13.55 31.21
CA GLU A 521 10.48 13.81 30.91
C GLU A 521 10.70 15.12 30.14
N THR A 522 9.72 15.54 29.34
CA THR A 522 9.87 16.69 28.44
C THR A 522 9.12 17.91 28.98
N ARG A 523 9.88 18.91 29.45
CA ARG A 523 9.31 20.16 30.00
C ARG A 523 8.45 20.97 29.02
N HIS A 524 8.73 20.88 27.73
CA HIS A 524 8.02 21.59 26.67
C HIS A 524 7.79 20.67 25.47
N ILE A 525 6.52 20.41 25.13
CA ILE A 525 6.12 19.63 23.96
C ILE A 525 5.14 20.48 23.15
N ASN A 526 5.55 20.85 21.95
CA ASN A 526 4.64 21.42 20.95
C ASN A 526 4.10 20.29 20.07
N ILE A 527 2.81 19.95 20.23
CA ILE A 527 2.17 18.85 19.50
C ILE A 527 1.75 19.33 18.11
N THR A 528 2.31 18.72 17.07
CA THR A 528 1.94 18.96 15.67
C THR A 528 0.83 18.01 15.22
N ALA A 529 0.96 16.73 15.56
CA ALA A 529 -0.05 15.72 15.25
C ALA A 529 -0.03 14.63 16.33
N ILE A 530 -1.20 14.16 16.73
CA ILE A 530 -1.32 13.11 17.75
C ILE A 530 -2.53 12.22 17.47
N THR A 531 -2.38 10.93 17.74
CA THR A 531 -3.48 9.98 17.81
C THR A 531 -3.23 8.99 18.94
N LEU A 532 -4.31 8.60 19.62
CA LEU A 532 -4.33 7.52 20.60
C LEU A 532 -5.13 6.37 20.00
N ASN A 533 -4.74 5.13 20.24
CA ASN A 533 -5.54 3.99 19.80
C ASN A 533 -6.65 3.71 20.83
N PRO A 534 -7.92 3.90 20.51
CA PRO A 534 -8.99 3.70 21.48
C PRO A 534 -9.30 2.24 21.82
N GLU A 535 -8.74 1.27 21.08
CA GLU A 535 -8.96 -0.17 21.32
C GLU A 535 -7.98 -0.76 22.36
N ASN A 536 -6.92 -0.03 22.73
CA ASN A 536 -5.96 -0.50 23.72
C ASN A 536 -5.36 0.65 24.55
N THR A 537 -4.62 0.28 25.59
CA THR A 537 -4.09 1.21 26.58
C THR A 537 -2.65 1.64 26.31
N THR A 538 -2.05 1.25 25.18
CA THR A 538 -0.60 1.42 24.93
C THR A 538 -0.28 2.21 23.68
N ASP A 539 -1.08 2.06 22.63
CA ASP A 539 -0.67 2.48 21.30
C ASP A 539 -0.98 3.96 21.05
N PHE A 540 0.02 4.67 20.54
CA PHE A 540 -0.09 6.07 20.18
C PHE A 540 0.91 6.43 19.09
N ILE A 541 0.64 7.52 18.37
CA ILE A 541 1.62 8.20 17.54
C ILE A 541 1.59 9.68 17.91
N LEU A 542 2.76 10.23 18.20
CA LEU A 542 2.95 11.64 18.54
C LEU A 542 4.04 12.22 17.65
N ILE A 543 3.73 13.34 16.99
CA ILE A 543 4.69 14.18 16.28
C ILE A 543 4.73 15.53 16.98
N TRP A 544 5.94 15.97 17.34
CA TRP A 544 6.13 17.13 18.21
C TRP A 544 7.46 17.85 18.01
N LYS A 545 7.54 19.10 18.49
CA LYS A 545 8.77 19.92 18.54
C LYS A 545 9.15 20.25 19.98
N LYS A 546 10.47 20.32 20.28
CA LYS A 546 10.97 20.54 21.65
C LYS A 546 10.77 21.98 22.14
N SER A 547 10.78 22.93 21.22
CA SER A 547 10.48 24.34 21.50
C SER A 547 9.83 25.00 20.28
N PRO A 548 9.13 26.14 20.45
CA PRO A 548 8.50 26.87 19.34
C PRO A 548 9.47 27.34 18.24
N GLY A 549 10.78 27.38 18.51
CA GLY A 549 11.83 27.71 17.53
C GLY A 549 12.70 26.51 17.10
N ASP A 550 12.29 25.27 17.40
CA ASP A 550 12.95 24.07 16.88
C ASP A 550 12.38 23.75 15.49
N ASP A 551 13.24 23.76 14.47
CA ASP A 551 12.81 23.47 13.10
C ASP A 551 12.57 21.97 12.89
N ARG A 552 13.12 21.11 13.76
CA ARG A 552 13.07 19.66 13.57
C ARG A 552 11.93 19.00 14.33
N HIS A 553 11.04 18.36 13.58
CA HIS A 553 10.03 17.50 14.15
C HIS A 553 10.65 16.24 14.75
N LYS A 554 10.06 15.76 15.84
CA LYS A 554 10.33 14.49 16.49
C LYS A 554 9.10 13.62 16.43
N ILE A 555 9.31 12.31 16.45
CA ILE A 555 8.23 11.34 16.58
C ILE A 555 8.45 10.49 17.84
N SER A 556 7.37 10.08 18.45
CA SER A 556 7.34 9.02 19.45
C SER A 556 6.11 8.17 19.18
N TRP A 557 6.27 6.85 19.14
CA TRP A 557 5.18 5.94 18.84
C TRP A 557 5.30 4.65 19.64
N CYS A 558 4.15 4.02 19.89
CA CYS A 558 4.05 2.70 20.46
C CYS A 558 2.94 1.95 19.72
N SER A 559 3.18 0.68 19.43
CA SER A 559 2.17 -0.20 18.85
C SER A 559 2.43 -1.63 19.31
N GLN A 560 1.42 -2.28 19.89
CA GLN A 560 1.48 -3.72 20.19
C GLN A 560 1.58 -4.59 18.92
N TYR A 561 1.23 -4.02 17.75
CA TYR A 561 1.38 -4.68 16.45
C TYR A 561 2.77 -4.36 15.87
N GLY A 562 3.66 -5.35 15.85
CA GLY A 562 5.06 -5.17 15.41
C GLY A 562 5.20 -4.69 13.96
N ASN A 563 4.28 -5.07 13.08
CA ASN A 563 4.26 -4.59 11.69
C ASN A 563 3.84 -3.13 11.56
N VAL A 564 2.88 -2.65 12.37
CA VAL A 564 2.51 -1.24 12.45
C VAL A 564 3.68 -0.43 13.03
N GLN A 565 4.33 -0.95 14.07
CA GLN A 565 5.51 -0.32 14.67
C GLN A 565 6.64 -0.13 13.65
N ASN A 566 6.95 -1.17 12.87
CA ASN A 566 7.95 -1.11 11.80
C ASN A 566 7.55 -0.14 10.69
N SER A 567 6.28 -0.13 10.29
CA SER A 567 5.80 0.73 9.21
C SER A 567 5.86 2.22 9.56
N ILE A 568 5.52 2.58 10.80
CA ILE A 568 5.66 3.95 11.31
C ILE A 568 7.14 4.37 11.33
N GLY A 569 8.04 3.46 11.74
CA GLY A 569 9.48 3.70 11.73
C GLY A 569 10.04 3.97 10.33
N ILE A 570 9.66 3.15 9.34
CA ILE A 570 10.05 3.32 7.94
C ILE A 570 9.48 4.62 7.37
N TRP A 571 8.20 4.90 7.62
CA TRP A 571 7.56 6.15 7.19
C TRP A 571 8.30 7.38 7.74
N TRP A 572 8.66 7.36 9.02
CA TRP A 572 9.38 8.47 9.63
C TRP A 572 10.79 8.65 9.06
N GLN A 573 11.53 7.56 8.82
CA GLN A 573 12.85 7.64 8.18
C GLN A 573 12.79 8.26 6.79
N ASN A 574 11.78 7.91 5.98
CA ASN A 574 11.59 8.47 4.65
C ASN A 574 11.10 9.93 4.71
N SER A 575 10.27 10.27 5.71
CA SER A 575 9.76 11.63 5.90
C SER A 575 10.83 12.63 6.36
N LYS A 576 11.95 12.16 6.94
CA LYS A 576 13.08 12.99 7.39
C LYS A 576 13.98 13.53 6.27
N VAL A 577 13.90 12.99 5.06
CA VAL A 577 14.85 13.30 3.97
C VAL A 577 14.62 14.69 3.35
N GLN A 578 13.63 15.46 3.82
CA GLN A 578 13.32 16.80 3.27
C GLN A 578 13.21 17.94 4.29
N ASP A 579 13.49 17.73 5.58
CA ASP A 579 13.61 18.84 6.55
C ASP A 579 15.02 19.51 6.51
N ILE A 580 15.79 19.35 5.42
CA ILE A 580 17.15 19.91 5.23
C ILE A 580 17.23 20.86 4.01
N PHE A 581 16.13 21.18 3.33
CA PHE A 581 16.14 22.19 2.26
C PHE A 581 14.97 23.15 2.33
#